data_AF-A0A0B1TKM2-F1
#
_entry.id   AF-A0A0B1TKM2-F1
#
_cell.length_a   1.000
_cell.length_b   1.000
_cell.length_c   1.000
_cell.angle_alpha   90.00
_cell.angle_beta   90.00
_cell.angle_gamma   90.00
#
_symmetry.space_group_name_H-M   'P 1'
#
loop_
_entity.id
_entity.type
_entity.pdbx_description
1 polymer ?
#
loop_
_entity_poly.entity_id
_entity_poly.type
_entity_poly.pdbx_seq_one_letter_code
_entity_poly.pdbx_strand_id
1 'polypeptide(L)' 'MFATLVILATLGDGVARFSMRSRRVRILGQNSVVGRSFVVTEDADDLGKGQGHQRQESLRTGNAGDRLACGVTGRAARV' A
#
# COMPACT_ATOMS: atom_id res chain seq x y z
N MET A 1 -4.18 -12.52 2.54
CA MET A 1 -3.77 -11.91 3.83
C MET A 1 -2.63 -10.97 3.52
N PHE A 2 -2.63 -9.65 3.66
CA PHE A 2 -3.60 -8.65 4.08
C PHE A 2 -3.44 -7.47 3.08
N ALA A 3 -4.46 -6.66 2.91
CA ALA A 3 -4.51 -5.62 1.89
C ALA A 3 -3.56 -4.47 2.20
N THR A 4 -2.27 -4.59 1.88
CA THR A 4 -1.35 -3.46 1.84
C THR A 4 -1.61 -2.69 0.55
N LEU A 5 -2.33 -1.58 0.62
CA LEU A 5 -2.28 -0.61 -0.46
C LEU A 5 -0.98 0.18 -0.26
N VAL A 6 0.02 -0.14 -1.07
CA VAL A 6 1.33 0.52 -1.06
C VAL A 6 1.18 1.95 -1.56
N ILE A 7 1.75 2.89 -0.80
CA ILE A 7 1.80 4.31 -1.13
C ILE A 7 3.23 4.63 -1.57
N LEU A 8 3.36 5.28 -2.73
CA LEU A 8 4.63 5.61 -3.38
C LEU A 8 5.44 6.66 -2.59
N ALA A 9 6.77 6.48 -2.62
CA ALA A 9 7.78 7.33 -1.98
C ALA A 9 7.76 8.80 -2.46
N THR A 10 8.27 9.70 -1.60
CA THR A 10 8.32 11.16 -1.81
C THR A 10 9.44 11.59 -2.74
N LEU A 11 9.22 12.61 -3.55
CA LEU A 11 10.26 13.36 -4.27
C LEU A 11 10.47 14.70 -3.56
N GLY A 12 11.55 14.86 -2.79
CA GLY A 12 11.93 16.15 -2.20
C GLY A 12 11.70 16.25 -0.69
N ASP A 13 10.88 17.20 -0.25
CA ASP A 13 10.71 17.70 1.13
C ASP A 13 10.15 16.69 2.16
N GLY A 14 10.06 15.40 1.80
CA GLY A 14 9.55 14.34 2.67
C GLY A 14 8.02 14.30 2.77
N VAL A 15 7.28 15.04 1.93
CA VAL A 15 5.80 15.04 1.94
C VAL A 15 5.22 14.36 0.70
N ALA A 16 4.48 13.27 0.90
CA ALA A 16 3.73 12.59 -0.17
C ALA A 16 2.27 13.06 -0.18
N ARG A 17 1.90 13.93 -1.12
CA ARG A 17 0.49 14.26 -1.39
C ARG A 17 0.01 13.48 -2.61
N PHE A 18 -0.99 12.62 -2.43
CA PHE A 18 -1.54 11.82 -3.53
C PHE A 18 -3.05 11.63 -3.40
N SER A 19 -3.70 11.40 -4.54
CA SER A 19 -5.10 11.01 -4.65
C SER A 19 -5.20 9.90 -5.66
N MET A 20 -5.82 8.78 -5.29
CA MET A 20 -5.94 7.62 -6.16
C MET A 20 -7.35 7.03 -6.11
N ARG A 21 -7.81 6.52 -7.26
CA ARG A 21 -9.08 5.81 -7.37
C ARG A 21 -8.82 4.36 -7.73
N SER A 22 -9.38 3.45 -6.95
CA SER A 22 -9.27 2.00 -7.19
C SER A 22 -10.63 1.34 -7.18
N ARG A 23 -10.86 0.42 -8.13
CA ARG A 23 -12.07 -0.44 -8.16
C ARG A 23 -11.96 -1.65 -7.23
N ARG A 24 -10.75 -2.03 -6.84
CA ARG A 24 -10.48 -3.21 -6.01
C ARG A 24 -10.50 -2.89 -4.52
N VAL A 25 -10.20 -1.64 -4.14
CA VAL A 25 -10.32 -1.16 -2.77
C VAL A 25 -11.80 -0.85 -2.51
N ARG A 26 -12.47 -1.70 -1.72
CA ARG A 26 -13.88 -1.55 -1.38
C ARG A 26 -14.04 -1.33 0.13
N ILE A 27 -15.01 -0.52 0.51
CA ILE A 27 -15.32 -0.24 1.93
C ILE A 27 -16.56 -1.01 2.44
N LEU A 28 -17.20 -1.79 1.56
CA LEU A 28 -18.38 -2.60 1.85
C LEU A 28 -18.26 -4.00 1.24
N GLY A 29 -18.98 -4.96 1.83
CA GLY A 29 -19.02 -6.36 1.42
C GLY A 29 -17.85 -7.19 1.95
N GLN A 30 -17.79 -8.48 1.55
CA GLN A 30 -16.83 -9.46 2.07
C GLN A 30 -15.36 -9.07 1.87
N ASN A 31 -15.06 -8.33 0.79
CA ASN A 31 -13.71 -7.86 0.47
C ASN A 31 -13.44 -6.44 1.00
N SER A 32 -14.18 -5.98 2.01
CA SER A 32 -13.96 -4.66 2.61
C SER A 32 -12.56 -4.52 3.19
N VAL A 33 -11.96 -3.34 3.01
CA VAL A 33 -10.68 -2.95 3.63
C VAL A 33 -10.85 -2.31 5.00
N VAL A 34 -12.08 -2.03 5.45
CA VAL A 34 -12.33 -1.51 6.80
C VAL A 34 -11.81 -2.51 7.83
N GLY A 35 -11.07 -2.02 8.84
CA GLY A 35 -10.38 -2.86 9.82
C GLY A 35 -9.07 -3.50 9.33
N ARG A 36 -8.66 -3.23 8.08
CA ARG A 36 -7.32 -3.55 7.56
C ARG A 36 -6.42 -2.32 7.58
N SER A 37 -5.14 -2.51 7.30
CA SER A 37 -4.14 -1.45 7.40
C SER A 37 -3.69 -0.92 6.04
N PHE A 38 -3.49 0.39 5.95
CA PHE A 38 -2.60 1.02 4.98
C PHE A 38 -1.18 1.01 5.53
N VAL A 39 -0.19 0.83 4.66
CA VAL A 39 1.22 0.79 5.05
C VAL A 39 2.04 1.60 4.06
N VAL A 40 2.92 2.45 4.58
CA VAL A 40 3.95 3.15 3.82
C VAL A 40 5.26 2.41 4.04
N THR A 41 5.95 2.15 2.95
CA THR A 41 7.22 1.41 2.93
C THR A 41 8.39 2.34 2.64
N GLU A 42 9.60 1.87 2.95
CA GLU A 42 10.85 2.62 2.75
C GLU A 42 11.17 2.79 1.28
N ASP A 43 11.10 1.69 0.52
CA ASP A 43 11.44 1.65 -0.89
C ASP A 43 10.20 1.68 -1.78
N ALA A 44 10.41 2.08 -3.02
CA ALA A 44 9.38 2.05 -4.05
C ALA A 44 9.08 0.60 -4.49
N ASP A 45 7.79 0.27 -4.58
CA ASP A 45 7.31 -1.03 -5.07
C ASP A 45 7.61 -1.20 -6.57
N ASP A 46 8.26 -2.31 -6.90
CA ASP A 46 8.64 -2.67 -8.26
C ASP A 46 7.49 -3.20 -9.14
N LEU A 47 6.29 -3.31 -8.56
CA LEU A 47 5.04 -3.74 -9.16
C LEU A 47 5.06 -5.20 -9.67
N GLY A 48 5.83 -6.07 -9.03
CA GLY A 48 5.95 -7.47 -9.43
C GLY A 48 6.87 -7.69 -10.64
N LYS A 49 7.70 -6.69 -10.98
CA LYS A 49 8.55 -6.69 -12.18
C LYS A 49 9.99 -7.12 -11.93
N GLY A 50 10.37 -7.41 -10.68
CA GLY A 50 11.68 -7.97 -10.34
C GLY A 50 11.95 -9.27 -11.09
N GLN A 51 13.23 -9.50 -11.43
CA GLN A 51 13.69 -10.65 -12.20
C GLN A 51 14.82 -11.40 -11.46
N GLY A 52 15.13 -12.62 -11.93
CA GLY A 52 16.20 -13.44 -11.34
C GLY A 52 15.98 -13.69 -9.85
N HIS A 53 17.02 -13.43 -9.05
CA HIS A 53 16.99 -13.62 -7.60
C HIS A 53 15.95 -12.74 -6.87
N GLN A 54 15.55 -11.61 -7.46
CA GLN A 54 14.57 -10.68 -6.87
C GLN A 54 13.11 -11.04 -7.19
N ARG A 55 12.88 -12.05 -8.05
CA ARG A 55 11.54 -12.39 -8.57
C ARG A 55 10.57 -12.82 -7.46
N GLN A 56 11.04 -13.61 -6.51
CA GLN A 56 10.16 -14.16 -5.47
C GLN A 56 9.63 -13.07 -4.56
N GLU A 57 10.50 -12.17 -4.10
CA GLU A 57 10.11 -11.10 -3.19
C GLU A 57 9.33 -9.98 -3.90
N SER A 58 9.67 -9.69 -5.17
CA SER A 58 8.90 -8.81 -6.05
C SER A 58 7.41 -9.20 -6.14
N LEU A 59 7.12 -10.49 -6.35
CA LEU A 59 5.73 -10.98 -6.44
C LEU A 59 4.99 -10.97 -5.09
N ARG A 60 5.71 -10.90 -3.98
CA ARG A 60 5.15 -11.00 -2.63
C ARG A 60 4.92 -9.64 -2.00
N THR A 61 5.89 -8.73 -2.09
CA THR A 61 5.90 -7.44 -1.39
C THR A 61 6.31 -6.27 -2.30
N GLY A 62 6.67 -6.55 -3.56
CA GLY A 62 7.15 -5.52 -4.47
C GLY A 62 8.58 -5.06 -4.21
N ASN A 63 9.36 -5.82 -3.41
CA ASN A 63 10.71 -5.40 -2.97
C ASN A 63 10.72 -4.02 -2.29
N ALA A 64 9.65 -3.69 -1.56
CA ALA A 64 9.42 -2.33 -1.05
C ALA A 64 10.14 -2.01 0.28
N GLY A 65 10.99 -2.91 0.79
CA GLY A 65 11.76 -2.67 2.02
C GLY A 65 10.91 -2.66 3.30
N ASP A 66 11.38 -1.92 4.30
CA ASP A 66 10.78 -1.87 5.63
C ASP A 66 9.49 -1.04 5.68
N ARG A 67 8.66 -1.29 6.70
CA ARG A 67 7.36 -0.61 6.89
C ARG A 67 7.53 0.61 7.78
N LEU A 68 7.63 1.80 7.19
CA LEU A 68 7.85 3.07 7.90
C LEU A 68 6.64 3.51 8.74
N ALA A 69 5.43 3.32 8.23
CA ALA A 69 4.21 3.72 8.92
C ALA A 69 3.04 2.81 8.58
N CYS A 70 2.11 2.65 9.52
CA CYS A 70 0.86 1.92 9.30
C CYS A 70 -0.33 2.63 9.93
N GLY A 71 -1.52 2.43 9.36
CA GLY A 71 -2.76 3.01 9.86
C GLY A 71 -3.96 2.13 9.56
N VAL A 72 -4.82 1.91 10.56
CA VAL A 72 -6.05 1.11 10.40
C VAL A 72 -7.10 1.93 9.67
N THR A 73 -7.75 1.31 8.69
CA THR A 73 -8.86 1.91 7.94
C THR A 73 -10.14 1.90 8.76
N GLY A 74 -10.50 3.06 9.30
CA GLY A 74 -11.75 3.28 10.02
C GLY A 74 -12.90 3.76 9.12
N ARG A 75 -14.12 3.71 9.65
CA ARG A 75 -15.26 4.43 9.06
C ARG A 75 -15.24 5.86 9.60
N ALA A 76 -15.36 6.83 8.71
CA ALA A 76 -15.58 8.22 9.08
C ALA A 76 -17.05 8.59 8.85
N ALA A 77 -17.64 9.34 9.78
CA ALA A 77 -18.91 9.99 9.53
C ALA A 77 -18.70 11.14 8.54
N ARG A 78 -19.66 11.34 7.64
CA ARG A 78 -19.70 12.56 6.85
C ARG A 78 -20.29 13.64 7.75
N VAL A 79 -19.44 14.55 8.22
CA VAL A 79 -19.85 15.81 8.84
C VAL A 79 -20.36 16.79 7.79
#